data_AF-A0A482WH90-F1
#
_entry.id   AF-A0A482WH90-F1
#
_cell.length_a   1.000
_cell.length_b   1.000
_cell.length_c   1.000
_cell.angle_alpha   90.00
_cell.angle_beta   90.00
_cell.angle_gamma   90.00
#
_symmetry.space_group_name_H-M   'P 1'
#
loop_
_entity.id
_entity.type
_entity.pdbx_description
1 polymer ?
#
loop_
_entity_poly.entity_id
_entity_poly.type
_entity_poly.pdbx_seq_one_letter_code
_entity_poly.pdbx_strand_id
1 'polypeptide(L)'
;MLLRCPPLGDLPLGKAFFSPWRIVEEGGTDPLMRGLFMTAAKRKLPHENLNNQLTEQLFTVAHAVALDLAAMNIQRSRNIDIWVGGILEDQIDGARVGPTFRCLLIEQFRRIRDGDRFWYENPSTFKPEQLTQIKQSSFARVLCDSGDNITEITENVFLLQKHSSIQIETMQ
;
A
#
# COMPACT_ATOMS: atom_id res chain seq x y z
N MET A 1 16.40 -7.75 34.19
CA MET A 1 15.79 -8.61 33.15
C MET A 1 16.00 -7.90 31.82
N LEU A 2 17.07 -8.24 31.09
CA LEU A 2 17.40 -7.61 29.81
C LEU A 2 16.54 -8.28 28.73
N LEU A 3 15.44 -7.63 28.34
CA LEU A 3 14.72 -8.02 27.12
C LEU A 3 15.56 -7.57 25.93
N ARG A 4 16.38 -8.48 25.41
CA ARG A 4 16.99 -8.34 24.08
C ARG A 4 15.85 -8.36 23.06
N CYS A 5 15.68 -7.24 22.34
CA CYS A 5 14.87 -7.17 21.13
C CYS A 5 15.41 -8.23 20.13
N PRO A 6 14.57 -9.12 19.58
CA PRO A 6 15.00 -9.97 18.46
C PRO A 6 15.44 -9.07 17.30
N PRO A 7 16.47 -9.45 16.53
CA PRO A 7 16.82 -8.72 15.31
C PRO A 7 15.62 -8.78 14.37
N LEU A 8 15.02 -7.63 14.07
CA LEU A 8 13.79 -7.55 13.27
C LEU A 8 14.12 -7.94 11.81
N GLY A 9 14.00 -9.22 11.50
CA GLY A 9 14.00 -9.74 10.14
C GLY A 9 12.61 -9.72 9.51
N ASP A 10 12.48 -10.27 8.31
CA ASP A 10 11.20 -10.34 7.60
C ASP A 10 10.12 -11.05 8.43
N LEU A 11 8.99 -10.36 8.66
CA LEU A 11 7.81 -10.91 9.33
C LEU A 11 6.88 -11.54 8.28
N PRO A 12 6.60 -12.85 8.34
CA PRO A 12 5.61 -13.46 7.46
C PRO A 12 4.22 -12.82 7.66
N LEU A 13 3.54 -12.45 6.58
CA LEU A 13 2.27 -11.72 6.62
C LEU A 13 1.18 -12.45 7.43
N GLY A 14 1.12 -13.78 7.35
CA GLY A 14 0.19 -14.59 8.15
C GLY A 14 0.34 -14.39 9.66
N LYS A 15 1.55 -14.05 10.14
CA LYS A 15 1.87 -13.77 11.55
C LYS A 15 1.77 -12.28 11.92
N ALA A 16 1.46 -11.41 10.96
CA ALA A 16 1.26 -9.98 11.19
C ALA A 16 -0.22 -9.65 11.48
N PHE A 17 -1.16 -10.49 11.02
CA PHE A 17 -2.59 -10.26 11.26
C PHE A 17 -2.91 -10.30 12.76
N PHE A 18 -3.77 -9.36 13.19
CA PHE A 18 -4.24 -9.24 14.58
C PHE A 18 -3.12 -9.24 15.64
N SER A 19 -1.96 -8.68 15.30
CA SER A 19 -0.78 -8.65 16.18
C SER A 19 -0.43 -7.23 16.69
N PRO A 20 -1.34 -6.50 17.36
CA PRO A 20 -1.10 -5.12 17.78
C PRO A 20 0.01 -4.98 18.82
N TRP A 21 0.29 -6.04 19.60
CA TRP A 21 1.39 -6.05 20.57
C TRP A 21 2.75 -5.76 19.92
N ARG A 22 2.93 -6.11 18.64
CA ARG A 22 4.15 -5.81 17.89
C ARG A 22 4.44 -4.31 17.83
N ILE A 23 3.40 -3.47 17.73
CA ILE A 23 3.59 -2.02 17.73
C ILE A 23 4.08 -1.55 19.12
N VAL A 24 3.53 -2.12 20.19
CA VAL A 24 3.85 -1.71 21.56
C VAL A 24 5.21 -2.26 22.03
N GLU A 25 5.56 -3.48 21.62
CA GLU A 25 6.70 -4.23 22.16
C GLU A 25 7.90 -4.31 21.19
N GLU A 26 7.69 -4.15 19.89
CA GLU A 26 8.73 -4.35 18.84
C GLU A 26 9.13 -3.03 18.15
N GLY A 27 9.17 -1.92 18.90
CA GLY A 27 9.79 -0.67 18.43
C GLY A 27 8.87 0.31 17.71
N GLY A 28 7.56 0.27 17.97
CA GLY A 28 6.63 1.29 17.48
C GLY A 28 6.23 1.12 16.02
N THR A 29 5.75 2.20 15.42
CA THR A 29 5.31 2.23 14.02
C THR A 29 6.45 2.54 13.04
N ASP A 30 7.50 3.24 13.48
CA ASP A 30 8.58 3.71 12.63
C ASP A 30 9.25 2.62 11.78
N PRO A 31 9.60 1.42 12.31
CA PRO A 31 10.13 0.34 11.49
C PRO A 31 9.16 -0.12 10.38
N LEU A 32 7.85 -0.14 10.68
CA LEU A 32 6.81 -0.49 9.70
C LEU A 32 6.68 0.59 8.62
N MET A 33 6.71 1.87 9.02
CA MET A 33 6.66 2.98 8.08
C MET A 33 7.88 2.97 7.15
N ARG A 34 9.09 2.74 7.67
CA ARG A 34 10.30 2.59 6.84
C ARG A 34 10.14 1.44 5.84
N GLY A 35 9.64 0.28 6.28
CA GLY A 35 9.33 -0.83 5.37
C GLY A 35 8.33 -0.44 4.28
N LEU A 36 7.27 0.32 4.63
CA LEU A 36 6.22 0.73 3.70
C LEU A 36 6.75 1.58 2.54
N PHE A 37 7.65 2.54 2.78
CA PHE A 37 8.17 3.42 1.73
C PHE A 37 9.52 3.00 1.13
N MET A 38 10.24 2.06 1.76
CA MET A 38 11.54 1.55 1.25
C MET A 38 11.44 0.18 0.56
N THR A 39 10.36 -0.57 0.77
CA THR A 39 10.18 -1.91 0.18
C THR A 39 9.24 -1.88 -1.03
N ALA A 40 9.55 -2.69 -2.04
CA ALA A 40 8.74 -2.76 -3.25
C ALA A 40 7.39 -3.43 -2.98
N ALA A 41 6.32 -2.78 -3.44
CA ALA A 41 5.02 -3.45 -3.54
C ALA A 41 5.10 -4.61 -4.54
N LYS A 42 4.38 -5.70 -4.24
CA LYS A 42 4.26 -6.84 -5.17
C LYS A 42 3.69 -6.36 -6.51
N ARG A 43 4.39 -6.68 -7.59
CA ARG A 43 3.86 -6.53 -8.95
C ARG A 43 2.92 -7.70 -9.27
N LYS A 44 1.76 -7.39 -9.84
CA LYS A 44 0.86 -8.39 -10.44
C LYS A 44 1.48 -8.90 -11.74
N LEU A 45 1.62 -10.21 -11.87
CA LEU A 45 2.02 -10.90 -13.09
C LEU A 45 0.90 -11.88 -13.49
N PRO A 46 0.70 -12.19 -14.78
CA PRO A 46 -0.39 -13.07 -15.22
C PRO A 46 -0.46 -14.42 -14.48
N HIS A 47 0.69 -15.00 -14.13
CA HIS A 47 0.81 -16.27 -13.41
C HIS A 47 1.10 -16.12 -11.91
N GLU A 48 1.21 -14.89 -11.39
CA GLU A 48 1.47 -14.60 -9.98
C GLU A 48 0.64 -13.39 -9.53
N ASN A 49 -0.67 -13.60 -9.39
CA ASN A 49 -1.59 -12.53 -8.99
C ASN A 49 -1.50 -12.24 -7.49
N LEU A 50 -1.71 -13.25 -6.63
CA LEU A 50 -1.65 -13.15 -5.17
C LEU A 50 -0.56 -14.04 -4.58
N ASN A 51 -0.10 -13.69 -3.37
CA ASN A 51 0.89 -14.45 -2.61
C ASN A 51 0.20 -15.54 -1.76
N ASN A 52 0.89 -16.67 -1.53
CA ASN A 52 0.38 -17.81 -0.75
C ASN A 52 0.00 -17.48 0.71
N GLN A 53 0.57 -16.43 1.30
CA GLN A 53 0.17 -15.93 2.61
C GLN A 53 -1.29 -15.44 2.63
N LEU A 54 -1.82 -15.01 1.47
CA LEU A 54 -3.20 -14.54 1.32
C LEU A 54 -4.17 -15.62 0.82
N THR A 55 -3.67 -16.61 0.08
CA THR A 55 -4.52 -17.69 -0.48
C THR A 55 -4.55 -18.95 0.39
N GLU A 56 -3.49 -19.21 1.16
CA GLU A 56 -3.37 -20.46 1.95
C GLU A 56 -3.24 -20.23 3.46
N GLN A 57 -2.84 -19.03 3.89
CA GLN A 57 -2.47 -18.75 5.28
C GLN A 57 -3.19 -17.54 5.88
N LEU A 58 -4.27 -17.08 5.25
CA LEU A 58 -5.00 -15.91 5.71
C LEU A 58 -5.59 -16.18 7.10
N PHE A 59 -5.30 -15.30 8.05
CA PHE A 59 -5.82 -15.34 9.43
C PHE A 59 -5.60 -16.65 10.20
N THR A 60 -4.52 -17.38 9.90
CA THR A 60 -4.10 -18.58 10.66
C THR A 60 -3.95 -18.35 12.16
N VAL A 61 -3.68 -17.11 12.59
CA VAL A 61 -3.55 -16.74 14.01
C VAL A 61 -4.91 -16.52 14.69
N ALA A 62 -5.96 -16.19 13.93
CA ALA A 62 -7.28 -15.83 14.45
C ALA A 62 -8.37 -16.89 14.20
N HIS A 63 -8.14 -17.83 13.27
CA HIS A 63 -9.09 -18.87 12.91
C HIS A 63 -8.47 -20.26 13.07
N ALA A 64 -9.30 -21.24 13.39
CA ALA A 64 -8.87 -22.64 13.49
C ALA A 64 -8.44 -23.24 12.14
N VAL A 65 -8.95 -22.68 11.04
CA VAL A 65 -8.61 -23.06 9.66
C VAL A 65 -8.19 -21.80 8.92
N ALA A 66 -7.11 -21.89 8.15
CA ALA A 66 -6.67 -20.80 7.28
C ALA A 66 -7.74 -20.49 6.22
N LEU A 67 -7.91 -19.21 5.91
CA LEU A 67 -8.82 -18.76 4.87
C LEU A 67 -8.07 -18.47 3.57
N ASP A 68 -8.83 -18.40 2.47
CA ASP A 68 -8.34 -18.00 1.15
C ASP A 68 -9.00 -16.68 0.74
N LEU A 69 -8.21 -15.60 0.69
CA LEU A 69 -8.69 -14.28 0.29
C LEU A 69 -9.24 -14.26 -1.13
N ALA A 70 -8.64 -15.01 -2.06
CA ALA A 70 -9.10 -15.08 -3.44
C ALA A 70 -10.46 -15.78 -3.50
N ALA A 71 -10.61 -16.93 -2.83
CA ALA A 71 -11.87 -17.65 -2.79
C ALA A 71 -12.98 -16.80 -2.15
N MET A 72 -12.71 -16.07 -1.06
CA MET A 72 -13.69 -15.17 -0.44
C MET A 72 -14.15 -14.06 -1.39
N ASN A 73 -13.27 -13.54 -2.25
CA ASN A 73 -13.65 -12.54 -3.25
C ASN A 73 -14.45 -13.14 -4.41
N ILE A 74 -14.24 -14.42 -4.75
CA ILE A 74 -14.90 -15.12 -5.87
C ILE A 74 -16.33 -15.56 -5.55
N GLN A 75 -16.63 -15.88 -4.30
CA GLN A 75 -17.89 -16.52 -3.87
C GLN A 75 -19.18 -15.70 -4.13
N ARG A 76 -19.10 -14.56 -4.84
CA ARG A 76 -20.21 -13.65 -5.10
C ARG A 76 -20.80 -13.71 -6.51
N SER A 77 -20.21 -14.48 -7.44
CA SER A 77 -20.67 -14.54 -8.83
C SER A 77 -21.25 -15.89 -9.24
N ARG A 78 -22.18 -15.87 -10.20
CA ARG A 78 -22.71 -17.06 -10.89
C ARG A 78 -21.88 -17.45 -12.12
N ASN A 79 -21.06 -16.53 -12.65
CA ASN A 79 -20.15 -16.71 -13.80
C ASN A 79 -18.73 -16.21 -13.42
N ILE A 80 -17.97 -15.61 -14.34
CA ILE A 80 -16.72 -14.92 -14.01
C ILE A 80 -17.02 -13.81 -13.00
N ASP A 81 -16.42 -13.89 -11.82
CA ASP A 81 -16.52 -12.82 -10.81
C ASP A 81 -15.77 -11.57 -11.31
N ILE A 82 -16.36 -10.39 -11.07
CA ILE A 82 -15.77 -9.11 -11.50
C ILE A 82 -14.38 -8.90 -10.89
N TRP A 83 -14.15 -9.39 -9.68
CA TRP A 83 -12.84 -9.34 -9.04
C TRP A 83 -11.80 -10.14 -9.82
N VAL A 84 -12.17 -11.36 -10.24
CA VAL A 84 -11.31 -12.23 -11.06
C VAL A 84 -11.09 -11.63 -12.44
N GLY A 85 -12.18 -11.25 -13.13
CA GLY A 85 -12.11 -10.70 -14.48
C GLY A 85 -11.21 -9.46 -14.54
N GLY A 86 -11.41 -8.52 -13.61
CA GLY A 86 -10.62 -7.28 -13.59
C GLY A 86 -9.16 -7.46 -13.17
N ILE A 87 -8.83 -8.43 -12.30
CA ILE A 87 -7.43 -8.74 -12.00
C ILE A 87 -6.76 -9.45 -13.17
N LEU A 88 -7.46 -10.30 -13.92
CA LEU A 88 -6.85 -11.04 -15.03
C LEU A 88 -6.50 -10.17 -16.24
N GLU A 89 -7.14 -9.02 -16.40
CA GLU A 89 -6.81 -8.05 -17.46
C GLU A 89 -5.35 -7.57 -17.42
N ASP A 90 -4.78 -7.28 -18.59
CA ASP A 90 -3.46 -6.69 -18.72
C ASP A 90 -3.44 -5.26 -18.16
N GLN A 91 -2.36 -4.93 -17.44
CA GLN A 91 -2.20 -3.60 -16.84
C GLN A 91 -1.93 -2.57 -17.93
N ILE A 92 -2.63 -1.43 -17.87
CA ILE A 92 -2.38 -0.29 -18.77
C ILE A 92 -1.04 0.36 -18.40
N ASP A 93 -0.31 0.87 -19.40
CA ASP A 93 0.93 1.60 -19.19
C ASP A 93 0.76 2.77 -18.21
N GLY A 94 1.66 2.86 -17.24
CA GLY A 94 1.57 3.83 -16.14
C GLY A 94 0.51 3.52 -15.07
N ALA A 95 -0.36 2.52 -15.29
CA ALA A 95 -1.33 2.04 -14.32
C ALA A 95 -0.88 0.72 -13.67
N ARG A 96 -1.67 0.27 -12.69
CA ARG A 96 -1.51 -1.03 -12.02
C ARG A 96 -2.75 -1.92 -12.15
N VAL A 97 -3.70 -1.50 -12.99
CA VAL A 97 -5.00 -2.15 -13.21
C VAL A 97 -5.29 -2.21 -14.71
N GLY A 98 -6.17 -3.14 -15.10
CA GLY A 98 -6.69 -3.24 -16.46
C GLY A 98 -7.78 -2.22 -16.78
N PRO A 99 -8.26 -2.18 -18.04
CA PRO A 99 -9.24 -1.20 -18.52
C PRO A 99 -10.55 -1.20 -17.74
N THR A 100 -11.07 -2.37 -17.33
CA THR A 100 -12.34 -2.43 -16.60
C THR A 100 -12.22 -1.80 -15.23
N PHE A 101 -11.20 -2.18 -14.45
CA PHE A 101 -10.96 -1.56 -13.15
C PHE A 101 -10.54 -0.11 -13.25
N ARG A 102 -9.80 0.30 -14.29
CA ARG A 102 -9.52 1.72 -14.52
C ARG A 102 -10.82 2.51 -14.69
N CYS A 103 -11.76 2.01 -15.50
CA CYS A 103 -13.07 2.65 -15.71
C CYS A 103 -13.86 2.75 -14.39
N LEU A 104 -14.02 1.62 -13.68
CA LEU A 104 -14.77 1.56 -12.42
C LEU A 104 -14.16 2.45 -11.33
N LEU A 105 -12.83 2.44 -11.18
CA LEU A 105 -12.13 3.25 -10.19
C LEU A 105 -12.25 4.75 -10.51
N ILE A 106 -12.00 5.16 -11.75
CA ILE A 106 -12.11 6.57 -12.15
C ILE A 106 -13.53 7.09 -11.93
N GLU A 107 -14.54 6.30 -12.33
CA GLU A 107 -15.93 6.70 -12.15
C GLU A 107 -16.29 6.84 -10.67
N GLN A 108 -15.85 5.91 -9.81
CA GLN A 108 -16.08 6.03 -8.37
C GLN A 108 -15.35 7.22 -7.74
N PHE A 109 -14.07 7.43 -8.05
CA PHE A 109 -13.33 8.58 -7.53
C PHE A 109 -13.91 9.91 -8.01
N ARG A 110 -14.38 9.99 -9.26
CA ARG A 110 -15.07 11.17 -9.79
C ARG A 110 -16.36 11.45 -9.02
N ARG A 111 -17.20 10.43 -8.82
CA ARG A 111 -18.47 10.59 -8.09
C ARG A 111 -18.25 11.04 -6.65
N ILE A 112 -17.27 10.45 -5.95
CA ILE A 112 -16.95 10.83 -4.57
C ILE A 112 -16.44 12.27 -4.53
N ARG A 113 -15.56 12.67 -5.45
CA ARG A 113 -15.04 14.04 -5.53
C ARG A 113 -16.14 15.06 -5.86
N ASP A 114 -16.87 14.84 -6.94
CA ASP A 114 -17.84 15.81 -7.48
C ASP A 114 -19.11 15.87 -6.63
N GLY A 115 -19.46 14.77 -5.93
CA GLY A 115 -20.59 14.69 -5.01
C GLY A 115 -20.28 15.16 -3.58
N ASP A 116 -19.00 15.37 -3.24
CA ASP A 116 -18.61 15.87 -1.93
C ASP A 116 -18.72 17.40 -1.86
N ARG A 117 -19.76 17.86 -1.15
CA ARG A 117 -19.95 19.29 -0.87
C ARG A 117 -18.73 19.91 -0.18
N PHE A 118 -18.00 19.14 0.62
CA PHE A 118 -16.81 19.57 1.37
C PHE A 118 -15.50 19.26 0.67
N TRP A 119 -15.52 18.90 -0.62
CA TRP A 119 -14.30 18.73 -1.39
C TRP A 119 -13.37 19.95 -1.23
N TYR A 120 -12.10 19.70 -0.97
CA TYR A 120 -11.17 20.74 -0.50
C TYR A 120 -10.88 21.83 -1.55
N GLU A 121 -11.11 21.56 -2.84
CA GLU A 121 -10.97 22.56 -3.91
C GLU A 121 -12.26 23.33 -4.19
N ASN A 122 -13.37 23.02 -3.51
CA ASN A 122 -14.60 23.79 -3.68
C ASN A 122 -14.41 25.21 -3.13
N PRO A 123 -14.91 26.26 -3.84
CA PRO A 123 -14.65 27.66 -3.48
C PRO A 123 -15.11 28.08 -2.08
N SER A 124 -16.09 27.37 -1.51
CA SER A 124 -16.66 27.66 -0.20
C SER A 124 -15.98 26.89 0.96
N THR A 125 -15.07 25.95 0.67
CA THR A 125 -14.45 25.10 1.71
C THR A 125 -13.27 25.79 2.39
N PHE A 126 -12.34 26.37 1.62
CA PHE A 126 -11.12 26.99 2.14
C PHE A 126 -10.84 28.35 1.51
N LYS A 127 -10.10 29.22 2.22
CA LYS A 127 -9.56 30.45 1.64
C LYS A 127 -8.47 30.13 0.59
N PRO A 128 -8.27 30.97 -0.44
CA PRO A 128 -7.25 30.73 -1.48
C PRO A 128 -5.83 30.53 -0.92
N GLU A 129 -5.47 31.27 0.13
CA GLU A 129 -4.20 31.16 0.84
C GLU A 129 -4.03 29.80 1.52
N GLN A 130 -5.08 29.31 2.17
CA GLN A 130 -5.10 27.99 2.81
C GLN A 130 -5.01 26.87 1.77
N LEU A 131 -5.72 27.01 0.64
CA LEU A 131 -5.65 26.05 -0.46
C LEU A 131 -4.24 25.94 -1.04
N THR A 132 -3.53 27.07 -1.13
CA THR A 132 -2.13 27.10 -1.59
C THR A 132 -1.23 26.32 -0.63
N GLN A 133 -1.43 26.47 0.69
CA GLN A 133 -0.68 25.71 1.69
C GLN A 133 -1.01 24.20 1.64
N ILE A 134 -2.29 23.84 1.49
CA ILE A 134 -2.70 22.43 1.38
C ILE A 134 -2.04 21.76 0.17
N LYS A 135 -1.95 22.46 -0.97
CA LYS A 135 -1.32 21.93 -2.20
C LYS A 135 0.19 21.71 -2.08
N GLN A 136 0.84 22.29 -1.08
CA GLN A 136 2.26 22.05 -0.78
C GLN A 136 2.47 20.83 0.13
N SER A 137 1.41 20.22 0.65
CA SER A 137 1.52 19.01 1.47
C SER A 137 1.93 17.80 0.63
N SER A 138 2.76 16.94 1.20
CA SER A 138 3.15 15.66 0.61
C SER A 138 3.03 14.56 1.68
N PHE A 139 2.78 13.32 1.26
CA PHE A 139 2.74 12.22 2.21
C PHE A 139 4.10 12.00 2.88
N ALA A 140 5.20 12.29 2.18
CA ALA A 140 6.55 12.30 2.74
C ALA A 140 6.66 13.24 3.96
N ARG A 141 6.14 14.47 3.83
CA ARG A 141 6.16 15.45 4.93
C ARG A 141 5.32 14.98 6.12
N VAL A 142 4.13 14.42 5.88
CA VAL A 142 3.28 13.87 6.95
C VAL A 142 4.02 12.79 7.73
N LEU A 143 4.81 11.95 7.06
CA LEU A 143 5.61 10.90 7.69
C LEU A 143 6.79 11.46 8.49
N CYS A 144 7.49 12.48 7.99
CA CYS A 144 8.53 13.18 8.75
C CYS A 144 7.98 13.90 9.98
N ASP A 145 6.83 14.56 9.85
CA ASP A 145 6.23 15.35 10.94
C ASP A 145 5.62 14.44 12.02
N SER A 146 5.26 13.20 11.68
CA SER A 146 4.60 12.25 12.60
C SER A 146 5.52 11.15 13.16
N GLY A 147 6.67 10.89 12.53
CA GLY A 147 7.59 9.83 12.92
C GLY A 147 8.60 10.27 13.96
N ASP A 148 8.90 9.42 14.94
CA ASP A 148 9.83 9.76 16.02
C ASP A 148 11.30 9.77 15.55
N ASN A 149 11.63 8.96 14.54
CA ASN A 149 13.00 8.74 14.06
C ASN A 149 13.07 8.58 12.53
N ILE A 150 12.19 9.26 11.77
CA ILE A 150 12.21 9.26 10.30
C ILE A 150 12.96 10.51 9.80
N THR A 151 14.28 10.39 9.60
CA THR A 151 15.14 11.50 9.18
C THR A 151 15.35 11.58 7.66
N GLU A 152 15.20 10.46 6.96
CA GLU A 152 15.41 10.36 5.51
C GLU A 152 14.18 9.74 4.86
N ILE A 153 13.68 10.39 3.81
CA ILE A 153 12.52 9.94 3.05
C ILE A 153 12.61 10.41 1.59
N THR A 154 11.95 9.68 0.69
CA THR A 154 11.83 10.08 -0.71
C THR A 154 10.75 11.16 -0.87
N GLU A 155 10.91 12.06 -1.86
CA GLU A 155 9.93 13.12 -2.12
C GLU A 155 8.54 12.54 -2.47
N ASN A 156 8.53 11.47 -3.28
CA ASN A 156 7.32 10.72 -3.60
C ASN A 156 7.44 9.28 -3.08
N VAL A 157 6.83 9.03 -1.92
CA VAL A 157 6.85 7.75 -1.20
C VAL A 157 6.10 6.62 -1.90
N PHE A 158 5.33 6.91 -2.95
CA PHE A 158 4.68 5.87 -3.77
C PHE A 158 5.61 5.29 -4.84
N LEU A 159 6.74 5.94 -5.10
CA LEU A 159 7.74 5.51 -6.07
C LEU A 159 9.00 5.09 -5.34
N LEU A 160 9.42 3.86 -5.59
CA LEU A 160 10.76 3.44 -5.18
C LEU A 160 11.78 4.17 -6.05
N GLN A 161 12.67 4.92 -5.40
CA GLN A 161 13.88 5.40 -6.03
C GLN A 161 14.71 4.17 -6.39
N LYS A 162 14.97 3.97 -7.69
CA LYS A 162 16.14 3.17 -8.06
C LYS A 162 17.32 3.97 -7.53
N HIS A 163 17.99 3.48 -6.49
CA HIS A 163 19.39 3.84 -6.34
C HIS A 163 20.01 3.55 -7.69
N SER A 164 20.51 4.59 -8.36
CA SER A 164 21.38 4.44 -9.50
C SER A 164 22.41 3.41 -9.05
N SER A 165 22.37 2.24 -9.69
CA SER A 165 23.58 1.46 -9.88
C SER A 165 24.58 2.47 -10.39
N ILE A 166 25.49 2.92 -9.52
CA ILE A 166 26.69 3.60 -9.96
C ILE A 166 27.21 2.68 -11.05
N GLN A 167 27.23 3.21 -12.27
CA GLN A 167 27.97 2.56 -13.32
C GLN A 167 29.39 2.50 -12.80
N ILE A 168 29.83 1.33 -12.37
CA ILE A 168 31.23 0.99 -12.52
C ILE A 168 31.39 0.81 -14.03
N GLU A 169 31.48 1.94 -14.74
CA GLU A 169 32.26 1.99 -15.95
C GLU A 169 33.62 1.45 -15.54
N THR A 170 33.93 0.28 -16.06
CA THR A 170 35.30 -0.22 -16.17
C THR A 170 36.14 0.86 -16.85
N MET A 171 36.77 1.70 -16.04
CA MET A 171 38.07 2.28 -16.37
C MET A 171 39.13 1.21 -16.07
N GLN A 172 39.24 0.25 -16.97
CA GLN A 172 40.48 -0.37 -17.46
C GLN A 172 40.15 -1.34 -18.59
#